data_AF-A0A7R8CY45-F1
#
_entry.id   AF-A0A7R8CY45-F1
#
_cell.length_a   1.000
_cell.length_b   1.000
_cell.length_c   1.000
_cell.angle_alpha   90.00
_cell.angle_beta   90.00
_cell.angle_gamma   90.00
#
_symmetry.space_group_name_H-M   'P 1'
#
loop_
_entity.id
_entity.type
_entity.pdbx_description
1 polymer ?
#
loop_
_entity_poly.entity_id
_entity_poly.type
_entity_poly.pdbx_seq_one_letter_code
_entity_poly.pdbx_strand_id
1 'polypeptide(L)'
;MELRGSQRNCLCQCIPLQYIDGRGILHGNCESTNDGALWCYVKYQKSSPCGDLVKSDIFQDRYWSYHACTTPVEDSSICKDTVIPLFFLGAYGGSRRDSQPKDVP
;
A
#
# COMPACT_ATOMS: atom_id res chain seq x y z
N MET A 1 -9.77 20.03 -10.58
CA MET A 1 -9.22 20.54 -9.31
C MET A 1 -8.86 19.34 -8.46
N GLU A 2 -7.64 18.80 -8.61
CA GLU A 2 -7.12 17.69 -7.81
C GLU A 2 -6.32 18.26 -6.64
N LEU A 3 -6.86 18.12 -5.43
CA LEU A 3 -6.27 18.63 -4.21
C LEU A 3 -5.21 17.65 -3.68
N ARG A 4 -3.99 18.18 -3.60
CA ARG A 4 -2.80 17.62 -2.97
C ARG A 4 -3.10 17.18 -1.53
N GLY A 5 -2.77 15.94 -1.20
CA GLY A 5 -2.81 15.39 0.16
C GLY A 5 -3.51 14.03 0.31
N SER A 6 -4.40 13.67 -0.63
CA SER A 6 -5.19 12.41 -0.59
C SER A 6 -4.71 11.33 -1.59
N GLN A 7 -3.71 11.63 -2.42
CA GLN A 7 -3.36 10.78 -3.58
C GLN A 7 -2.53 9.53 -3.28
N ARG A 8 -1.93 9.42 -2.09
CA ARG A 8 -1.01 8.29 -1.80
C ARG A 8 -1.53 7.34 -0.73
N ASN A 9 -2.63 7.66 -0.05
CA ASN A 9 -3.25 6.90 1.05
C ASN A 9 -2.28 5.90 1.70
N CYS A 10 -1.20 6.41 2.30
CA CYS A 10 -0.06 5.60 2.73
C CYS A 10 -0.41 4.56 3.80
N LEU A 11 -1.56 4.69 4.44
CA LEU A 11 -2.08 3.72 5.40
C LEU A 11 -3.15 2.80 4.80
N CYS A 12 -3.56 2.97 3.53
CA CYS A 12 -4.38 2.02 2.81
C CYS A 12 -3.49 0.87 2.31
N GLN A 13 -3.03 0.04 3.26
CA GLN A 13 -2.00 -0.96 3.00
C GLN A 13 -2.58 -2.36 2.82
N CYS A 14 -2.00 -3.09 1.87
CA CYS A 14 -2.27 -4.48 1.57
C CYS A 14 -1.58 -5.42 2.57
N ILE A 15 -2.20 -6.55 2.94
CA ILE A 15 -1.54 -7.67 3.61
C ILE A 15 -1.39 -8.86 2.64
N PRO A 16 -0.37 -9.72 2.81
CA PRO A 16 -0.12 -10.86 1.93
C PRO A 16 -1.08 -12.04 2.16
N LEU A 17 -2.32 -11.76 2.56
CA LEU A 17 -3.33 -12.79 2.73
C LEU A 17 -3.79 -13.28 1.36
N GLN A 18 -3.62 -14.57 1.14
CA GLN A 18 -4.07 -15.29 -0.04
C GLN A 18 -4.83 -16.54 0.37
N TYR A 19 -5.75 -16.99 -0.47
CA TYR A 19 -6.37 -18.29 -0.32
C TYR A 19 -6.70 -18.89 -1.68
N ILE A 20 -6.82 -20.21 -1.72
CA ILE A 20 -7.26 -20.95 -2.91
C ILE A 20 -8.70 -21.39 -2.66
N ASP A 21 -9.61 -21.10 -3.59
CA ASP A 21 -11.00 -21.54 -3.48
C ASP A 21 -11.18 -23.03 -3.79
N GLY A 22 -12.40 -23.55 -3.62
CA GLY A 22 -12.71 -24.96 -3.91
C GLY A 22 -12.52 -25.38 -5.37
N ARG A 23 -12.29 -24.43 -6.29
CA ARG A 23 -12.01 -24.66 -7.72
C ARG A 23 -10.52 -24.54 -8.06
N GLY A 24 -9.66 -24.33 -7.06
CA GLY A 24 -8.23 -24.17 -7.27
C GLY A 24 -7.81 -22.77 -7.72
N ILE A 25 -8.69 -21.76 -7.61
CA ILE A 25 -8.37 -20.39 -8.02
C ILE A 25 -7.75 -19.62 -6.85
N LEU A 26 -6.62 -18.96 -7.12
CA LEU A 26 -5.94 -18.08 -6.18
C LEU A 26 -6.70 -16.75 -6.00
N HIS A 27 -6.80 -16.30 -4.75
CA HIS A 27 -7.53 -15.10 -4.37
C HIS A 27 -6.71 -14.17 -3.47
N GLY A 28 -6.67 -12.89 -3.81
CA GLY A 28 -6.12 -11.82 -2.97
C GLY A 28 -4.68 -11.40 -3.30
N ASN A 29 -4.04 -10.74 -2.34
CA ASN A 29 -2.66 -10.19 -2.42
C ASN A 29 -2.32 -9.41 -3.70
N CYS A 30 -3.31 -8.79 -4.38
CA CYS A 30 -3.09 -8.14 -5.67
C CYS A 30 -2.53 -9.09 -6.75
N GLU A 31 -2.71 -10.40 -6.59
CA GLU A 31 -2.31 -11.45 -7.52
C GLU A 31 -3.51 -12.05 -8.25
N SER A 32 -4.73 -11.74 -7.80
CA SER A 32 -5.97 -12.10 -8.46
C SER A 32 -6.91 -10.92 -8.63
N THR A 33 -7.90 -11.08 -9.50
CA THR A 33 -8.92 -10.05 -9.76
C THR A 33 -10.26 -10.43 -9.14
N ASN A 34 -10.98 -9.41 -8.65
CA ASN A 34 -12.39 -9.48 -8.28
C ASN A 34 -13.11 -8.41 -9.09
N ASP A 35 -14.13 -8.76 -9.86
CA ASP A 35 -14.82 -7.84 -10.78
C ASP A 35 -13.88 -7.05 -11.73
N GLY A 36 -12.84 -7.73 -12.22
CA GLY A 36 -11.91 -7.16 -13.20
C GLY A 36 -10.83 -6.23 -12.63
N ALA A 37 -10.78 -6.03 -11.31
CA ALA A 37 -9.74 -5.23 -10.64
C ALA A 37 -8.93 -6.08 -9.65
N LEU A 38 -7.63 -5.80 -9.53
CA LEU A 38 -6.76 -6.41 -8.53
C LEU A 38 -7.21 -5.98 -7.13
N TRP A 39 -7.25 -6.92 -6.21
CA TRP A 39 -7.75 -6.69 -4.87
C TRP A 39 -6.89 -7.36 -3.82
N CYS A 40 -6.95 -6.86 -2.59
CA CYS A 40 -6.39 -7.57 -1.46
C CYS A 40 -7.02 -7.19 -0.13
N TYR A 41 -6.72 -7.99 0.88
CA TYR A 41 -7.08 -7.69 2.26
C TYR A 41 -6.24 -6.54 2.80
N VAL A 42 -6.85 -5.68 3.62
CA VAL A 42 -6.18 -4.50 4.17
C VAL A 42 -5.59 -4.76 5.55
N LYS A 43 -4.51 -4.04 5.88
CA LYS A 43 -3.81 -4.11 7.16
C LYS A 43 -4.66 -3.65 8.34
N TYR A 44 -5.29 -2.48 8.22
CA TYR A 44 -5.98 -1.81 9.34
C TYR A 44 -7.47 -2.12 9.43
N GLN A 45 -7.96 -3.12 8.68
CA GLN A 45 -9.36 -3.56 8.68
C GLN A 45 -10.33 -2.37 8.53
N LYS A 46 -11.36 -2.28 9.39
CA LYS A 46 -12.37 -1.20 9.40
C LYS A 46 -11.76 0.20 9.57
N SER A 47 -10.56 0.31 10.15
CA SER A 47 -9.86 1.58 10.38
C SER A 47 -8.96 2.00 9.21
N SER A 48 -8.94 1.22 8.12
CA SER A 48 -8.16 1.56 6.93
C SER A 48 -8.75 2.79 6.22
N PRO A 49 -7.93 3.75 5.77
CA PRO A 49 -8.41 4.93 5.04
C PRO A 49 -8.69 4.65 3.55
N CYS A 50 -8.73 3.37 3.13
CA CYS A 50 -9.12 3.02 1.78
C CYS A 50 -10.56 3.49 1.51
N GLY A 51 -10.75 4.27 0.44
CA GLY A 51 -12.07 4.83 0.09
C GLY A 51 -13.08 3.78 -0.40
N ASP A 52 -12.60 2.62 -0.82
CA ASP A 52 -13.35 1.50 -1.40
C ASP A 52 -13.32 0.26 -0.49
N LEU A 53 -13.31 0.47 0.83
CA LEU A 53 -13.22 -0.60 1.80
C LEU A 53 -14.50 -1.47 1.82
N VAL A 54 -14.34 -2.78 1.62
CA VAL A 54 -15.45 -3.76 1.62
C VAL A 54 -15.22 -4.82 2.69
N LYS A 55 -16.28 -5.21 3.40
CA LYS A 55 -16.24 -6.30 4.39
C LYS A 55 -16.20 -7.65 3.67
N SER A 56 -15.37 -8.58 4.15
CA SER A 56 -15.29 -9.94 3.58
C SER A 56 -16.46 -10.81 4.02
N ASP A 57 -17.03 -11.55 3.06
CA ASP A 57 -18.06 -12.56 3.31
C ASP A 57 -17.46 -13.90 3.76
N ILE A 58 -16.18 -14.14 3.46
CA ILE A 58 -15.50 -15.42 3.68
C ILE A 58 -14.73 -15.40 5.00
N PHE A 59 -13.97 -14.32 5.26
CA PHE A 59 -13.21 -14.18 6.50
C PHE A 59 -13.89 -13.16 7.41
N GLN A 60 -14.37 -13.63 8.55
CA GLN A 60 -14.95 -12.77 9.58
C GLN A 60 -13.95 -11.70 10.02
N ASP A 61 -14.47 -10.49 10.24
CA ASP A 61 -13.71 -9.31 10.68
C ASP A 61 -12.53 -8.91 9.78
N ARG A 62 -12.56 -9.35 8.51
CA ARG A 62 -11.64 -8.90 7.47
C ARG A 62 -12.29 -7.93 6.51
N TYR A 63 -11.48 -6.98 6.05
CA TYR A 63 -11.85 -6.04 5.01
C TYR A 63 -10.84 -6.10 3.86
N TRP A 64 -11.30 -5.78 2.67
CA TRP A 64 -10.51 -5.76 1.46
C TRP A 64 -10.78 -4.48 0.65
N SER A 65 -9.87 -4.17 -0.28
CA SER A 65 -9.91 -2.96 -1.10
C SER A 65 -9.21 -3.24 -2.44
N TYR A 66 -9.63 -2.54 -3.49
CA TYR A 66 -8.92 -2.46 -4.77
C TYR A 66 -7.84 -1.38 -4.72
N HIS A 67 -8.15 -0.22 -4.13
CA HIS A 67 -7.26 0.93 -4.01
C HIS A 67 -5.93 0.55 -3.34
N ALA A 68 -5.95 -0.34 -2.34
CA ALA A 68 -4.75 -0.83 -1.66
C ALA A 68 -3.68 -1.45 -2.60
N CYS A 69 -4.07 -1.95 -3.77
CA CYS A 69 -3.13 -2.50 -4.75
C CYS A 69 -2.40 -1.43 -5.57
N THR A 70 -2.88 -0.19 -5.54
CA THR A 70 -2.28 0.94 -6.28
C THR A 70 -1.57 1.94 -5.38
N THR A 71 -1.65 1.75 -4.06
CA THR A 71 -0.96 2.59 -3.10
C THR A 71 0.50 2.20 -2.96
N PRO A 72 1.42 3.15 -2.81
CA PRO A 72 2.79 2.85 -2.44
C PRO A 72 2.85 2.12 -1.08
N VAL A 73 3.90 1.32 -0.87
CA VAL A 73 4.16 0.71 0.43
C VAL A 73 4.36 1.81 1.49
N GLU A 74 3.85 1.56 2.70
CA GLU A 74 3.82 2.50 3.82
C GLU A 74 5.19 3.13 4.11
N ASP A 75 6.26 2.36 3.87
CA ASP A 75 7.62 2.72 4.21
C ASP A 75 8.43 3.21 2.98
N SER A 76 7.77 3.41 1.84
CA SER A 76 8.38 4.03 0.67
C SER A 76 8.79 5.47 0.97
N SER A 77 9.77 6.01 0.24
CA SER A 77 10.16 7.43 0.34
C SER A 77 9.00 8.39 0.03
N ILE A 78 8.02 7.94 -0.74
CA ILE A 78 6.78 8.66 -1.05
C ILE A 78 5.91 8.83 0.21
N CYS A 79 5.89 7.83 1.10
CA CYS A 79 5.11 7.83 2.32
C CYS A 79 5.90 8.29 3.55
N LYS A 80 7.22 8.10 3.51
CA LYS A 80 8.20 8.69 4.42
C LYS A 80 8.60 10.08 3.93
N ASP A 81 7.63 10.97 3.73
CA ASP A 81 7.95 12.39 3.58
C ASP A 81 8.54 12.84 4.92
N THR A 82 9.85 13.04 4.93
CA THR A 82 10.65 13.29 6.11
C THR A 82 10.14 14.54 6.83
N VAL A 83 9.37 14.34 7.91
CA VAL A 83 9.30 15.28 9.02
C VAL A 83 10.69 15.32 9.64
N ILE A 84 11.58 16.13 9.08
CA ILE A 84 12.75 16.59 9.82
C ILE A 84 12.18 17.38 11.00
N PRO A 85 12.34 16.92 12.26
CA PRO A 85 11.95 17.74 13.39
C PRO A 85 12.79 19.02 13.30
N LEU A 86 12.15 20.18 13.36
CA LEU A 86 12.82 21.49 13.34
C LEU A 86 13.83 21.69 14.48
N PHE A 87 14.04 20.67 15.33
CA PHE A 87 15.12 20.60 16.32
C PHE A 87 16.51 20.30 15.74
N PHE A 88 16.66 19.94 14.46
CA PHE A 88 17.96 19.64 13.84
C PHE A 88 18.34 20.55 12.65
N LEU A 89 17.92 21.83 12.65
CA LEU A 89 18.59 22.85 11.81
C LEU A 89 19.95 23.23 12.42
N GLY A 90 20.83 22.24 12.49
CA GLY A 90 22.21 22.35 12.90
C GLY A 90 23.03 21.29 12.19
N ALA A 91 23.36 21.57 10.91
CA ALA A 91 24.16 20.76 10.01
C ALA A 91 23.50 19.45 9.54
N TYR A 92 23.16 19.35 8.27
CA TYR A 92 23.99 18.61 7.32
C TYR A 92 23.48 18.85 5.90
N GLY A 93 24.39 19.31 5.05
CA GLY A 93 24.17 19.55 3.64
C GLY A 93 23.74 18.29 2.90
N GLY A 94 23.02 18.51 1.80
CA GLY A 94 22.32 17.47 1.08
C GLY A 94 23.17 16.37 0.45
N SER A 95 22.48 15.33 0.01
CA SER A 95 22.93 14.52 -1.11
C SER A 95 21.75 13.73 -1.68
N ARG A 96 21.24 14.19 -2.83
CA ARG A 96 20.63 13.29 -3.82
C ARG A 96 21.70 12.29 -4.22
N ARG A 97 21.40 11.00 -4.13
CA ARG A 97 22.08 9.97 -4.93
C ARG A 97 21.04 9.02 -5.48
N ASP A 98 20.42 9.44 -6.58
CA ASP A 98 20.08 8.51 -7.66
C ASP A 98 21.39 8.16 -8.36
N SER A 99 21.79 6.90 -8.31
CA SER A 99 22.60 6.21 -9.31
C SER A 99 22.78 4.75 -8.87
N GLN A 100 22.01 3.84 -9.47
CA GLN A 100 22.41 2.44 -9.53
C GLN A 100 22.35 2.03 -11.00
N PRO A 101 23.51 1.71 -11.59
CA PRO A 101 23.62 0.36 -12.16
C PRO A 101 25.03 -0.22 -12.02
N LYS A 102 25.14 -1.46 -11.52
CA LYS A 102 26.26 -2.38 -11.79
C LYS A 102 25.81 -3.83 -11.64
N ASP A 103 25.57 -4.45 -12.80
CA ASP A 103 26.00 -5.77 -13.26
C ASP A 103 26.20 -6.92 -12.25
N VAL A 104 25.52 -8.03 -12.52
CA VAL A 104 25.64 -9.35 -11.89
C VAL A 104 26.71 -10.16 -12.64
N PRO A 105 27.57 -10.94 -11.95
CA PRO A 105 28.55 -11.82 -12.61
C PRO A 105 27.92 -13.01 -13.35
#